data_AF-M3TK37-F1
#
_entry.id   AF-M3TK37-F1
#
_cell.length_a   1.000
_cell.length_b   1.000
_cell.length_c   1.000
_cell.angle_alpha   90.00
_cell.angle_beta   90.00
_cell.angle_gamma   90.00
#
_symmetry.space_group_name_H-M   'P 1'
#
loop_
_entity.id
_entity.type
_entity.pdbx_description
1 polymer ?
#
loop_
_entity_poly.entity_id
_entity_poly.type
_entity_poly.pdbx_seq_one_letter_code
_entity_poly.pdbx_strand_id
1 'polypeptide(L)'
;MAEQSQSNSTNSEYEEVLDNFDDIEIETPQPNDVIKKKQVIISREPMSQVIVFEIENWCKLGYSKIILFETSKQLFYEIKQVHLEYGCWYIKPTLLADNSFKISSILDPFYIVLHFLCLHNVHETTKFSSFEDLCLFYFVTFIIQNNNK
;
A
#
# COMPACT_ATOMS: atom_id res chain seq x y z
N MET A 1 21.41 65.17 -31.25
CA MET A 1 20.16 64.61 -30.70
C MET A 1 20.40 63.12 -30.51
N ALA A 2 20.34 62.65 -29.26
CA ALA A 2 20.47 61.27 -28.73
C ALA A 2 21.78 60.51 -29.08
N GLU A 3 22.81 60.49 -28.22
CA GLU A 3 22.99 59.70 -26.97
C GLU A 3 23.21 58.19 -27.24
N GLN A 4 24.47 57.72 -27.08
CA GLN A 4 25.01 56.96 -25.91
C GLN A 4 24.71 55.45 -26.05
N SER A 5 25.60 54.48 -25.80
CA SER A 5 26.76 54.45 -24.90
C SER A 5 27.77 53.38 -25.35
N GLN A 6 29.05 53.67 -25.14
CA GLN A 6 30.11 52.65 -24.98
C GLN A 6 29.84 51.79 -23.74
N SER A 7 30.31 50.54 -23.73
CA SER A 7 30.95 50.00 -22.53
C SER A 7 32.08 49.02 -22.88
N ASN A 8 33.22 49.32 -22.27
CA ASN A 8 34.49 48.62 -22.32
C ASN A 8 34.46 47.35 -21.47
N SER A 9 35.42 46.48 -21.80
CA SER A 9 36.00 45.39 -21.03
C SER A 9 36.04 45.56 -19.51
N THR A 10 35.89 44.45 -18.78
CA THR A 10 36.91 44.01 -17.80
C THR A 10 36.72 42.54 -17.43
N ASN A 11 37.84 41.83 -17.30
CA ASN A 11 38.00 40.48 -16.75
C ASN A 11 37.19 40.27 -15.46
N SER A 12 36.65 39.06 -15.29
CA SER A 12 36.51 38.48 -13.95
C SER A 12 37.02 37.04 -13.99
N GLU A 13 38.03 36.79 -13.17
CA GLU A 13 38.36 35.47 -12.62
C GLU A 13 37.14 34.93 -11.81
N TYR A 14 37.33 33.90 -10.99
CA TYR A 14 36.34 33.20 -10.15
C TYR A 14 35.59 32.08 -10.89
N GLU A 15 35.59 30.83 -10.44
CA GLU A 15 36.25 30.14 -9.32
C GLU A 15 35.94 28.65 -9.58
N GLU A 16 36.94 27.77 -9.48
CA GLU A 16 36.67 26.34 -9.31
C GLU A 16 36.00 26.17 -7.94
N VAL A 17 34.68 25.97 -7.91
CA VAL A 17 33.98 25.56 -6.69
C VAL A 17 34.24 24.08 -6.49
N LEU A 18 35.41 23.77 -5.94
CA LEU A 18 35.64 22.53 -5.22
C LEU A 18 35.10 22.67 -3.79
N ASP A 19 34.43 21.60 -3.37
CA ASP A 19 34.19 21.15 -2.01
C ASP A 19 33.29 22.02 -1.11
N ASN A 20 32.05 21.56 -0.96
CA ASN A 20 31.38 21.38 0.33
C ASN A 20 30.12 20.53 0.11
N PHE A 21 30.29 19.28 -0.32
CA PHE A 21 29.40 18.25 0.21
C PHE A 21 30.04 17.85 1.53
N ASP A 22 29.66 18.53 2.61
CA ASP A 22 29.76 17.93 3.93
C ASP A 22 29.29 16.49 3.75
N ASP A 23 30.13 15.52 4.13
CA ASP A 23 29.79 14.11 4.12
C ASP A 23 28.39 14.00 4.71
N ILE A 24 27.39 13.71 3.87
CA ILE A 24 26.07 13.39 4.36
C ILE A 24 26.29 12.06 5.07
N GLU A 25 26.53 12.12 6.37
CA GLU A 25 26.53 10.96 7.24
C GLU A 25 25.13 10.36 7.14
N ILE A 26 24.98 9.40 6.23
CA ILE A 26 23.81 8.53 6.19
C ILE A 26 23.94 7.68 7.44
N GLU A 27 23.27 8.09 8.51
CA GLU A 27 23.12 7.29 9.72
C GLU A 27 22.63 5.91 9.30
N THR A 28 23.53 4.93 9.36
CA THR A 28 23.17 3.53 9.11
C THR A 28 22.39 3.06 10.32
N PRO A 29 21.12 2.64 10.16
CA PRO A 29 20.32 2.21 11.30
C PRO A 29 21.01 1.03 11.99
N GLN A 30 21.19 1.17 13.31
CA GLN A 30 21.80 0.15 14.16
C GLN A 30 21.01 -1.17 14.06
N PRO A 31 21.68 -2.33 14.06
CA PRO A 31 21.08 -3.63 13.72
C PRO A 31 20.03 -4.15 14.72
N ASN A 32 19.81 -3.45 15.83
CA ASN A 32 18.89 -3.87 16.90
C ASN A 32 17.57 -3.08 16.95
N ASP A 33 17.38 -2.09 16.08
CA ASP A 33 16.04 -1.55 15.89
C ASP A 33 15.24 -2.61 15.13
N VAL A 34 14.15 -3.10 15.73
CA VAL A 34 13.12 -3.83 14.98
C VAL A 34 12.54 -2.81 14.00
N ILE A 35 13.18 -2.68 12.83
CA ILE A 35 12.78 -1.73 11.79
C ILE A 35 11.38 -2.16 11.39
N LYS A 36 10.37 -1.43 11.87
CA LYS A 36 9.01 -1.55 11.37
C LYS A 36 9.10 -1.38 9.86
N LYS A 37 8.89 -2.47 9.13
CA LYS A 37 8.95 -2.48 7.66
C LYS A 37 7.90 -1.50 7.15
N LYS A 38 8.34 -0.29 6.80
CA LYS A 38 7.47 0.73 6.17
C LYS A 38 7.04 0.18 4.81
N GLN A 39 5.78 0.41 4.45
CA GLN A 39 5.22 0.04 3.15
C GLN A 39 4.52 1.25 2.56
N VAL A 40 4.62 1.41 1.25
CA VAL A 40 3.93 2.46 0.52
C VAL A 40 2.60 1.90 0.01
N ILE A 41 1.51 2.54 0.38
CA ILE A 41 0.16 2.21 -0.09
C ILE A 41 -0.43 3.45 -0.74
N ILE A 42 -0.87 3.30 -1.98
CA ILE A 42 -1.59 4.32 -2.74
C ILE A 42 -3.08 4.01 -2.65
N SER A 43 -3.83 4.95 -2.09
CA SER A 43 -5.29 4.92 -2.05
C SER A 43 -5.88 6.08 -2.84
N ARG A 44 -7.04 5.86 -3.45
CA ARG A 44 -7.81 6.90 -4.15
C ARG A 44 -8.23 8.02 -3.20
N GLU A 45 -8.55 7.66 -1.97
CA GLU A 45 -9.04 8.60 -0.95
C GLU A 45 -8.37 8.32 0.41
N PRO A 46 -8.30 9.33 1.29
CA PRO A 46 -7.89 9.11 2.67
C PRO A 46 -8.80 8.06 3.33
N MET A 47 -8.17 7.12 4.02
CA MET A 47 -8.80 6.12 4.87
C MET A 47 -8.54 6.49 6.32
N SER A 48 -9.55 6.37 7.17
CA SER A 48 -9.50 6.83 8.57
C SER A 48 -9.73 5.70 9.57
N GLN A 49 -10.55 4.70 9.20
CA GLN A 49 -10.87 3.56 10.06
C GLN A 49 -10.88 2.29 9.22
N VAL A 50 -9.72 1.63 9.15
CA VAL A 50 -9.52 0.45 8.30
C VAL A 50 -9.39 -0.81 9.14
N ILE A 51 -10.19 -1.82 8.80
CA ILE A 51 -9.99 -3.19 9.25
C ILE A 51 -9.32 -3.97 8.12
N VAL A 52 -8.24 -4.68 8.45
CA VAL A 52 -7.51 -5.52 7.49
C VAL A 52 -8.00 -6.96 7.63
N PHE A 53 -8.30 -7.58 6.50
CA PHE A 53 -8.72 -8.97 6.44
C PHE A 53 -7.82 -9.76 5.51
N GLU A 54 -7.55 -11.01 5.88
CA GLU A 54 -6.91 -11.98 5.02
C GLU A 54 -7.89 -13.13 4.74
N ILE A 55 -8.21 -13.36 3.47
CA ILE A 55 -8.99 -14.51 3.04
C ILE A 55 -8.05 -15.52 2.41
N GLU A 56 -7.85 -16.65 3.07
CA GLU A 56 -7.03 -17.75 2.59
C GLU A 56 -7.68 -18.46 1.39
N ASN A 57 -6.86 -19.04 0.52
CA ASN A 57 -7.29 -19.82 -0.64
C ASN A 57 -8.32 -19.10 -1.54
N TRP A 58 -8.12 -17.81 -1.76
CA TRP A 58 -9.00 -16.96 -2.55
C TRP A 58 -9.25 -17.57 -3.95
N CYS A 59 -10.53 -17.69 -4.32
CA CYS A 59 -10.97 -18.35 -5.56
C CYS A 59 -10.40 -19.75 -5.82
N LYS A 60 -9.98 -20.50 -4.79
CA LYS A 60 -9.30 -21.80 -4.91
C LYS A 60 -7.97 -21.78 -5.69
N LEU A 61 -7.33 -20.61 -5.75
CA LEU A 61 -6.08 -20.42 -6.48
C LEU A 61 -4.84 -20.67 -5.60
N GLY A 62 -5.02 -21.11 -4.35
CA GLY A 62 -3.91 -21.43 -3.45
C GLY A 62 -3.15 -20.22 -2.89
N TYR A 63 -3.68 -19.00 -3.04
CA TYR A 63 -3.10 -17.79 -2.44
C TYR A 63 -4.10 -17.10 -1.51
N SER A 64 -3.58 -16.35 -0.54
CA SER A 64 -4.37 -15.48 0.33
C SER A 64 -4.62 -14.12 -0.30
N LYS A 65 -5.83 -13.58 -0.13
CA LYS A 65 -6.17 -12.23 -0.55
C LYS A 65 -6.31 -11.29 0.64
N ILE A 66 -5.61 -10.17 0.59
CA ILE A 66 -5.73 -9.09 1.58
C ILE A 66 -6.82 -8.12 1.12
N ILE A 67 -7.78 -7.86 2.00
CA ILE A 67 -8.89 -6.94 1.80
C ILE A 67 -8.88 -5.90 2.92
N LEU A 68 -9.08 -4.64 2.57
CA LEU A 68 -9.30 -3.55 3.53
C LEU A 68 -10.78 -3.23 3.58
N PHE A 69 -11.32 -3.04 4.78
CA PHE A 69 -12.66 -2.52 4.97
C PHE A 69 -12.59 -1.19 5.71
N GLU A 70 -12.99 -0.14 5.01
CA GLU A 70 -13.09 1.20 5.58
C GLU A 70 -14.46 1.36 6.23
N THR A 71 -14.51 1.31 7.55
CA THR A 71 -15.76 1.29 8.31
C THR A 71 -16.51 2.61 8.21
N SER A 72 -15.82 3.74 8.09
CA SER A 72 -16.47 5.06 8.00
C SER A 72 -17.24 5.24 6.69
N LYS A 73 -16.79 4.60 5.60
CA LYS A 73 -17.41 4.67 4.27
C LYS A 73 -18.19 3.41 3.91
N GLN A 74 -18.07 2.35 4.71
CA GLN A 74 -18.62 1.02 4.44
C GLN A 74 -18.17 0.47 3.07
N LEU A 75 -16.90 0.68 2.72
CA LEU A 75 -16.33 0.25 1.44
C LEU A 75 -15.26 -0.80 1.63
N PHE A 76 -15.27 -1.80 0.76
CA PHE A 76 -14.22 -2.79 0.66
C PHE A 76 -13.21 -2.41 -0.41
N TYR A 77 -11.94 -2.67 -0.15
CA TYR A 77 -10.84 -2.47 -1.08
C TYR A 77 -10.01 -3.74 -1.14
N GLU A 78 -9.65 -4.16 -2.35
CA GLU A 78 -8.60 -5.15 -2.54
C GLU A 78 -7.24 -4.47 -2.57
N ILE A 79 -6.22 -5.18 -2.10
CA ILE A 79 -4.83 -4.73 -2.16
C ILE A 79 -4.09 -5.49 -3.25
N LYS A 80 -3.52 -4.76 -4.19
CA LYS A 80 -2.63 -5.28 -5.22
C LYS A 80 -1.23 -4.76 -5.00
N GLN A 81 -0.25 -5.66 -5.03
CA GLN A 81 1.15 -5.27 -4.97
C GLN A 81 1.68 -5.05 -6.39
N VAL A 82 2.37 -3.95 -6.59
CA VAL A 82 3.11 -3.63 -7.80
C VAL A 82 4.59 -3.65 -7.45
N HIS A 83 5.36 -4.41 -8.20
CA HIS A 83 6.82 -4.44 -8.09
C HIS A 83 7.41 -3.77 -9.33
N LEU A 84 8.25 -2.78 -9.11
CA LEU A 84 9.02 -2.14 -10.16
C LEU A 84 10.34 -2.87 -10.31
N GLU A 85 10.92 -2.86 -11.51
CA GLU A 85 12.23 -3.50 -11.74
C GLU A 85 13.36 -2.75 -11.02
N TYR A 86 13.25 -1.42 -10.96
CA TYR A 86 14.23 -0.53 -10.32
C TYR A 86 13.53 0.55 -9.50
N GLY A 87 14.21 1.06 -8.47
CA GLY A 87 13.76 2.21 -7.68
C GLY A 87 13.99 2.04 -6.18
N CYS A 88 13.63 3.06 -5.43
CA CYS A 88 13.53 3.06 -3.98
C CYS A 88 12.55 4.17 -3.57
N TRP A 89 12.01 4.10 -2.36
CA TRP A 89 11.14 5.16 -1.83
C TRP A 89 11.90 6.04 -0.85
N TYR A 90 11.90 7.35 -1.10
CA TYR A 90 12.37 8.32 -0.11
C TYR A 90 11.18 8.82 0.73
N ILE A 91 11.12 8.41 2.00
CA ILE A 91 10.08 8.78 2.96
C ILE A 91 10.78 9.52 4.11
N LYS A 92 10.88 10.85 3.99
CA LYS A 92 11.69 11.70 4.86
C LYS A 92 11.57 11.30 6.36
N PRO A 93 12.70 11.11 7.08
CA PRO A 93 14.10 11.16 6.61
C PRO A 93 14.64 9.81 6.10
N THR A 94 13.81 8.77 5.97
CA THR A 94 14.22 7.39 5.69
C THR A 94 14.24 7.08 4.20
N LEU A 95 15.31 6.44 3.73
CA LEU A 95 15.33 5.75 2.43
C LEU A 95 14.86 4.30 2.61
N LEU A 96 13.80 3.91 1.91
CA LEU A 96 13.30 2.54 1.87
C LEU A 96 13.81 1.88 0.59
N ALA A 97 14.67 0.86 0.74
CA ALA A 97 15.25 0.12 -0.38
C ALA A 97 14.21 -0.72 -1.17
N ASP A 98 13.04 -0.99 -0.59
CA ASP A 98 11.93 -1.62 -1.29
C ASP A 98 11.43 -0.69 -2.40
N ASN A 99 11.30 -1.23 -3.61
CA ASN A 99 10.80 -0.54 -4.79
C ASN A 99 9.35 -0.92 -5.11
N SER A 100 8.74 -1.79 -4.29
CA SER A 100 7.36 -2.18 -4.42
C SER A 100 6.43 -1.20 -3.72
N PHE A 101 5.19 -1.15 -4.18
CA PHE A 101 4.12 -0.42 -3.54
C PHE A 101 2.81 -1.18 -3.69
N LYS A 102 1.84 -0.82 -2.86
CA LYS A 102 0.50 -1.41 -2.88
C LYS A 102 -0.49 -0.39 -3.40
N ILE A 103 -1.44 -0.85 -4.19
CA ILE A 103 -2.59 -0.06 -4.63
C ILE A 103 -3.82 -0.64 -3.96
N SER A 104 -4.61 0.21 -3.30
CA SER A 104 -5.95 -0.15 -2.86
C SER A 104 -6.97 0.24 -3.93
N SER A 105 -7.72 -0.73 -4.45
CA SER A 105 -8.82 -0.49 -5.38
C SER A 105 -10.13 -0.98 -4.79
N ILE A 106 -11.23 -0.27 -5.04
CA ILE A 106 -12.56 -0.67 -4.55
C ILE A 106 -12.86 -2.10 -5.03
N LEU A 107 -13.33 -2.94 -4.11
CA LEU A 107 -13.73 -4.31 -4.34
C LEU A 107 -15.24 -4.42 -4.18
N ASP A 108 -15.90 -5.05 -5.14
CA ASP A 108 -17.31 -5.39 -5.01
C ASP A 108 -17.48 -6.53 -3.98
N PRO A 109 -18.26 -6.33 -2.89
CA PRO A 109 -18.51 -7.35 -1.88
C PRO A 109 -19.11 -8.64 -2.44
N PHE A 110 -19.79 -8.58 -3.59
CA PHE A 110 -20.35 -9.75 -4.27
C PHE A 110 -19.29 -10.83 -4.50
N TYR A 111 -18.05 -10.47 -4.85
CA TYR A 111 -16.99 -11.46 -5.09
C TYR A 111 -16.56 -12.19 -3.82
N ILE A 112 -16.65 -11.54 -2.67
CA ILE A 112 -16.35 -12.16 -1.36
C ILE A 112 -17.42 -13.19 -1.04
N VAL A 113 -18.69 -12.81 -1.19
CA VAL A 113 -19.83 -13.72 -0.99
C VAL A 113 -19.75 -14.90 -1.94
N LEU A 114 -19.43 -14.65 -3.22
CA LEU A 114 -19.28 -15.68 -4.23
C LEU A 114 -18.16 -16.67 -3.89
N HIS A 115 -17.02 -16.20 -3.38
CA HIS A 115 -15.93 -17.07 -2.95
C HIS A 115 -16.39 -18.08 -1.89
N PHE A 116 -17.11 -17.62 -0.86
CA PHE A 116 -17.62 -18.48 0.21
C PHE A 116 -18.73 -19.42 -0.27
N LEU A 117 -19.63 -18.95 -1.13
CA LEU A 117 -20.63 -19.79 -1.79
C LEU A 117 -20.00 -20.94 -2.58
N CYS A 118 -18.93 -20.64 -3.34
CA CYS A 118 -18.21 -21.65 -4.11
C CYS A 118 -17.47 -22.66 -3.21
N LEU A 119 -16.94 -22.24 -2.06
CA LEU A 119 -16.34 -23.17 -1.10
C LEU A 119 -17.39 -24.11 -0.50
N HIS A 120 -18.54 -23.57 -0.11
CA HIS A 120 -19.60 -24.34 0.53
C HIS A 120 -20.29 -25.35 -0.41
N ASN A 121 -20.59 -24.94 -1.65
CA ASN A 121 -21.12 -25.84 -2.66
C ASN A 121 -20.21 -27.06 -2.93
N VAL A 122 -18.93 -26.96 -2.60
CA VAL A 122 -17.96 -28.06 -2.77
C VAL A 122 -17.82 -28.94 -1.52
N HIS A 123 -18.20 -28.45 -0.34
CA HIS A 123 -17.86 -29.11 0.92
C HIS A 123 -19.01 -29.76 1.71
N GLU A 124 -20.31 -29.44 1.52
CA GLU A 124 -21.49 -30.30 1.85
C GLU A 124 -22.82 -29.54 2.08
N THR A 125 -23.92 -30.27 1.76
CA THR A 125 -25.33 -30.35 2.25
C THR A 125 -26.07 -29.25 3.03
N THR A 126 -25.47 -28.17 3.53
CA THR A 126 -26.21 -27.16 4.31
C THR A 126 -27.08 -26.29 3.40
N LYS A 127 -28.39 -26.52 3.39
CA LYS A 127 -29.34 -25.59 2.77
C LYS A 127 -29.52 -24.39 3.68
N PHE A 128 -29.06 -23.23 3.25
CA PHE A 128 -29.40 -21.97 3.90
C PHE A 128 -30.86 -21.63 3.57
N SER A 129 -31.65 -21.31 4.60
CA SER A 129 -33.04 -20.89 4.48
C SER A 129 -33.18 -19.49 3.89
N SER A 130 -32.17 -18.63 4.07
CA SER A 130 -32.16 -17.25 3.59
C SER A 130 -30.76 -16.76 3.23
N PHE A 131 -30.69 -15.66 2.46
CA PHE A 131 -29.44 -14.96 2.17
C PHE A 131 -28.83 -14.31 3.42
N GLU A 132 -29.67 -13.95 4.40
CA GLU A 132 -29.21 -13.40 5.68
C GLU A 132 -28.52 -14.48 6.51
N ASP A 133 -29.06 -15.70 6.56
CA ASP A 133 -28.42 -16.83 7.25
C ASP A 133 -27.07 -17.17 6.62
N LEU A 134 -26.98 -17.10 5.29
CA LEU A 134 -25.75 -17.27 4.54
C LEU A 134 -24.73 -16.20 4.89
N CYS A 135 -25.13 -14.92 4.82
CA CYS A 135 -24.25 -13.79 5.11
C CYS A 135 -23.81 -13.81 6.57
N LEU A 136 -24.71 -14.07 7.51
CA LEU A 136 -24.41 -14.15 8.93
C LEU A 136 -23.47 -15.31 9.23
N PHE A 137 -23.71 -16.49 8.63
CA PHE A 137 -22.82 -17.64 8.80
C PHE A 137 -21.41 -17.33 8.32
N TYR A 138 -21.24 -16.77 7.11
CA TYR A 138 -19.91 -16.44 6.63
C TYR A 138 -19.29 -15.26 7.35
N PHE A 139 -20.05 -14.23 7.72
CA PHE A 139 -19.54 -13.08 8.45
C PHE A 139 -19.09 -13.48 9.87
N VAL A 140 -19.84 -14.36 10.54
CA VAL A 140 -19.48 -14.92 11.85
C VAL A 140 -18.29 -15.86 11.73
N THR A 141 -18.26 -16.77 10.74
CA THR A 141 -17.11 -17.66 10.50
C THR A 141 -15.85 -16.85 10.20
N PHE A 142 -16.00 -15.77 9.42
CA PHE A 142 -14.94 -14.84 9.06
C PHE A 142 -14.43 -14.04 10.26
N ILE A 143 -15.32 -13.55 11.14
CA ILE A 143 -14.93 -12.89 12.39
C ILE A 143 -14.24 -13.87 13.35
N ILE A 144 -14.70 -15.12 13.44
CA ILE A 144 -14.10 -16.14 14.32
C ILE A 144 -12.72 -16.56 13.81
N GLN A 145 -12.51 -16.68 12.50
CA GLN A 145 -11.20 -16.99 11.93
C GLN A 145 -10.18 -15.87 12.17
N ASN A 146 -10.59 -14.60 12.12
CA ASN A 146 -9.68 -13.47 12.28
C ASN A 146 -9.41 -13.08 13.75
N ASN A 147 -10.27 -13.45 14.71
CA ASN A 147 -10.04 -13.17 16.14
C ASN A 147 -9.20 -14.24 16.88
N ASN A 148 -8.87 -15.36 16.24
CA ASN A 148 -8.09 -16.46 16.84
C ASN A 148 -6.64 -16.56 16.33
N LYS A 149 -6.15 -15.54 15.60
CA LYS A 149 -4.72 -15.35 15.27
C LYS A 149 -4.16 -14.20 16.12
#